data_AF-A0A166JQW7-F1
#
_entry.id   AF-A0A166JQW7-F1
#
_cell.length_a   1.000
_cell.length_b   1.000
_cell.length_c   1.000
_cell.angle_alpha   90.00
_cell.angle_beta   90.00
_cell.angle_gamma   90.00
#
_symmetry.space_group_name_H-M   'P 1'
#
loop_
_entity.id
_entity.type
_entity.pdbx_description
1 polymer ?
#
loop_
_entity_poly.entity_id
_entity_poly.type
_entity_poly.pdbx_seq_one_letter_code
_entity_poly.pdbx_strand_id
1 'polypeptide(L)'
;MKESYLEIVELENGDIVLRPASDSGEETEPLATLKISDTTRSYLQDRYFELAKCMFHAGIDFVYSDESLADDGLDYMDDDFRPKILH
;
A
#
# COMPACT_ATOMS: atom_id res chain seq x y z
N MET A 1 -7.33 -4.81 20.77
CA MET A 1 -7.43 -5.25 19.36
C MET A 1 -6.40 -6.35 19.20
N LYS A 2 -6.75 -7.51 18.61
CA LYS A 2 -5.73 -8.50 18.25
C LYS A 2 -4.79 -7.76 17.28
N GLU A 3 -3.49 -7.72 17.55
CA GLU A 3 -2.53 -7.11 16.61
C GLU A 3 -2.61 -7.93 15.32
N SER A 4 -3.33 -7.42 14.32
CA SER A 4 -3.36 -8.02 13.00
C SER A 4 -2.06 -7.63 12.33
N TYR A 5 -1.15 -8.59 12.17
CA TYR A 5 0.04 -8.41 11.34
C TYR A 5 -0.40 -8.12 9.91
N LEU A 6 0.35 -7.28 9.20
CA LEU A 6 0.14 -7.05 7.78
C LEU A 6 1.15 -7.89 6.99
N GLU A 7 0.71 -8.46 5.89
CA GLU A 7 1.55 -9.18 4.94
C GLU A 7 1.51 -8.53 3.56
N ILE A 8 2.64 -8.62 2.85
CA ILE A 8 2.79 -8.18 1.47
C ILE A 8 2.89 -9.42 0.60
N VAL A 9 1.95 -9.59 -0.32
CA VAL A 9 1.80 -10.80 -1.14
C VAL A 9 1.75 -10.42 -2.61
N GLU A 10 2.49 -11.16 -3.44
CA GLU A 10 2.29 -11.12 -4.89
C GLU A 10 1.24 -12.14 -5.29
N LEU A 11 0.19 -11.68 -5.97
CA LEU A 11 -0.88 -12.51 -6.49
C LEU A 11 -0.45 -13.17 -7.80
N GLU A 12 -1.17 -14.21 -8.23
CA GLU A 12 -0.90 -14.92 -9.47
C GLU A 12 -0.98 -14.03 -10.73
N ASN A 13 -1.76 -12.94 -10.66
CA ASN A 13 -1.86 -11.95 -11.73
C ASN A 13 -0.70 -10.94 -11.73
N GLY A 14 0.26 -11.08 -10.81
CA GLY A 14 1.41 -10.22 -10.61
C GLY A 14 1.13 -8.99 -9.73
N ASP A 15 -0.12 -8.66 -9.40
CA ASP A 15 -0.41 -7.54 -8.51
C ASP A 15 0.19 -7.79 -7.12
N ILE A 16 0.73 -6.75 -6.49
CA ILE A 16 1.31 -6.85 -5.14
C ILE A 16 0.34 -6.18 -4.17
N VAL A 17 -0.11 -6.91 -3.16
CA VAL A 17 -1.13 -6.46 -2.22
C VAL A 17 -0.59 -6.39 -0.80
N LEU A 18 -1.11 -5.43 -0.04
CA LEU A 18 -0.99 -5.36 1.42
C LEU A 18 -2.31 -5.85 2.02
N ARG A 19 -2.27 -6.85 2.90
CA ARG A 19 -3.48 -7.42 3.51
C ARG A 19 -3.22 -7.89 4.95
N PRO A 20 -4.25 -8.05 5.81
CA PRO A 20 -4.08 -8.66 7.12
C PRO A 20 -3.58 -10.11 7.01
N ALA A 21 -2.65 -10.52 7.86
CA ALA A 21 -2.29 -11.92 7.99
C ALA A 21 -3.44 -12.70 8.64
N SER A 22 -3.68 -13.92 8.15
CA SER A 22 -4.67 -14.84 8.74
C SER A 22 -3.98 -16.03 9.40
N ASP A 23 -4.33 -16.30 10.65
CA ASP A 23 -3.84 -17.48 11.40
C ASP A 23 -4.35 -18.81 10.80
N SER A 24 -5.42 -18.79 9.99
CA SER A 24 -6.00 -19.99 9.36
C SER A 24 -5.49 -20.26 7.95
N GLY A 25 -4.61 -19.40 7.41
CA GLY A 25 -4.15 -19.48 6.02
C GLY A 25 -5.20 -19.05 4.98
N GLU A 26 -6.33 -18.50 5.44
CA GLU A 26 -7.34 -17.91 4.56
C GLU A 26 -6.84 -16.60 3.95
N GLU A 27 -7.12 -16.39 2.68
CA GLU A 27 -6.85 -15.12 2.03
C GLU A 27 -7.79 -14.04 2.57
N THR A 28 -7.21 -12.95 3.06
CA THR A 28 -7.97 -11.79 3.51
C THR A 28 -8.11 -10.77 2.40
N GLU A 29 -9.11 -9.90 2.53
CA GLU A 29 -9.31 -8.78 1.61
C GLU A 29 -8.08 -7.85 1.55
N PRO A 30 -7.58 -7.50 0.35
CA PRO A 30 -6.52 -6.51 0.19
C PRO A 30 -6.92 -5.13 0.72
N LEU A 31 -6.04 -4.51 1.52
CA LEU A 31 -6.17 -3.13 1.98
C LEU A 31 -5.64 -2.14 0.94
N ALA A 32 -4.63 -2.56 0.18
CA ALA A 32 -4.03 -1.77 -0.89
C ALA A 32 -3.45 -2.69 -1.96
N THR A 33 -3.47 -2.22 -3.21
CA THR A 33 -2.92 -2.93 -4.37
C THR A 33 -1.94 -2.03 -5.10
N LEU A 34 -0.70 -2.51 -5.26
CA LEU A 34 0.33 -1.89 -6.07
C LEU A 34 0.46 -2.62 -7.40
N LYS A 35 0.26 -1.89 -8.50
CA LYS A 35 0.49 -2.38 -9.86
C LYS A 35 1.80 -1.81 -10.40
N ILE A 36 2.76 -2.69 -10.63
CA ILE A 36 4.03 -2.35 -11.28
C ILE A 36 3.93 -2.74 -12.76
N SER A 37 4.18 -1.78 -13.65
CA SER A 37 4.13 -2.00 -15.09
C SER A 37 5.19 -3.01 -15.54
N ASP A 38 4.92 -3.72 -16.63
CA ASP A 38 5.85 -4.70 -17.22
C ASP A 38 7.20 -4.07 -17.56
N THR A 39 7.20 -2.81 -18.03
CA THR A 39 8.43 -2.05 -18.29
C THR A 39 9.28 -1.91 -17.02
N THR A 40 8.67 -1.52 -15.90
CA THR A 40 9.39 -1.37 -14.63
C THR A 40 9.82 -2.73 -14.07
N ARG A 41 8.99 -3.77 -14.19
CA ARG A 41 9.37 -5.14 -13.80
C ARG A 41 10.56 -5.66 -14.60
N SER A 42 10.57 -5.45 -15.91
CA SER A 42 11.70 -5.79 -16.77
C SER A 42 12.94 -4.97 -16.43
N TYR A 43 12.80 -3.70 -16.07
CA TYR A 43 13.95 -2.89 -15.66
C TYR A 43 14.54 -3.35 -14.31
N LEU A 44 13.68 -3.69 -13.35
CA LEU A 44 14.10 -4.04 -11.98
C LEU A 44 14.42 -5.54 -11.81
N GLN A 45 13.93 -6.39 -12.70
CA GLN A 45 13.99 -7.86 -12.59
C GLN A 45 13.47 -8.28 -11.21
N ASP A 46 14.09 -9.24 -10.52
CA ASP A 46 13.65 -9.74 -9.20
C ASP A 46 13.55 -8.65 -8.10
N ARG A 47 14.03 -7.42 -8.36
CA ARG A 47 13.98 -6.30 -7.40
C ARG A 47 12.66 -5.53 -7.41
N TYR A 48 11.72 -5.80 -8.31
CA TYR A 48 10.41 -5.10 -8.28
C TYR A 48 9.64 -5.41 -6.99
N PHE A 49 9.80 -6.62 -6.42
CA PHE A 49 9.14 -6.98 -5.18
C PHE A 49 9.75 -6.25 -3.96
N GLU A 50 11.07 -6.07 -3.96
CA GLU A 50 11.74 -5.23 -2.95
C GLU A 50 11.32 -3.76 -3.05
N LEU A 51 11.15 -3.23 -4.27
CA LEU A 51 10.57 -1.90 -4.46
C LEU A 51 9.19 -1.80 -3.78
N ALA A 52 8.31 -2.78 -4.01
CA ALA A 52 6.98 -2.79 -3.41
C ALA A 52 7.02 -2.80 -1.87
N LYS A 53 7.88 -3.63 -1.28
CA LYS A 53 8.11 -3.64 0.19
C LYS A 53 8.51 -2.27 0.70
N CYS A 54 9.50 -1.65 0.07
CA CYS A 54 9.96 -0.32 0.44
C CYS A 54 8.86 0.73 0.33
N MET A 55 8.03 0.68 -0.72
CA MET A 55 6.91 1.61 -0.90
C MET A 55 5.85 1.48 0.19
N PHE A 56 5.46 0.25 0.54
CA PHE A 56 4.49 0.03 1.61
C PHE A 56 5.06 0.43 2.97
N HIS A 57 6.29 0.04 3.31
CA HIS A 57 6.92 0.45 4.57
C HIS A 57 7.08 1.96 4.66
N ALA A 58 7.61 2.62 3.62
CA ALA A 58 7.78 4.07 3.63
C ALA A 58 6.45 4.81 3.78
N GLY A 59 5.37 4.35 3.12
CA GLY A 59 4.05 4.96 3.24
C GLY A 59 3.45 4.79 4.64
N ILE A 60 3.58 3.61 5.23
CA ILE A 60 3.14 3.33 6.61
C ILE A 60 3.95 4.20 7.59
N ASP A 61 5.27 4.14 7.51
CA ASP A 61 6.16 4.91 8.39
C ASP A 61 5.88 6.41 8.29
N PHE A 62 5.66 6.93 7.08
CA PHE A 62 5.32 8.34 6.87
C PHE A 62 4.03 8.73 7.60
N VAL A 63 2.94 7.97 7.43
CA VAL A 63 1.64 8.25 8.07
C VAL A 63 1.71 8.14 9.59
N TYR A 64 2.51 7.22 10.14
CA TYR A 64 2.69 7.08 11.59
C TYR A 64 3.69 8.08 12.19
N SER A 65 4.64 8.58 11.39
CA SER A 65 5.64 9.56 11.84
C SER A 65 5.11 10.99 11.90
N ASP A 66 4.08 11.29 11.12
CA ASP A 66 3.55 12.64 10.98
C ASP A 66 2.20 12.76 11.73
N GLU A 67 2.26 13.22 12.98
CA GLU A 67 1.08 13.54 13.80
C GLU A 67 0.25 14.71 13.24
N SER A 68 0.77 15.45 12.24
CA SER A 68 0.17 16.69 11.71
C SER A 68 -0.85 16.46 10.59
N LEU A 69 -0.75 15.37 9.83
CA LEU A 69 -1.77 14.98 8.84
C LEU A 69 -3.11 14.56 9.48
N ALA A 70 -3.14 14.35 10.80
CA ALA A 70 -4.37 14.09 11.53
C ALA A 70 -5.11 15.38 11.95
N ASP A 71 -4.45 16.54 11.95
CA ASP A 71 -4.98 17.82 12.47
C ASP A 71 -5.26 18.86 11.37
N ASP A 72 -4.64 18.76 10.20
CA ASP A 72 -4.90 19.70 9.10
C ASP A 72 -6.22 19.32 8.38
N GLY A 73 -7.31 19.94 8.87
CA GLY A 73 -8.69 19.71 8.50
C GLY A 73 -8.90 19.24 7.06
N LEU A 74 -9.27 17.98 6.92
CA LEU A 74 -10.01 17.50 5.76
C LEU A 74 -11.32 18.30 5.74
N ASP A 75 -11.28 19.44 5.06
CA ASP A 75 -12.46 20.20 4.69
C ASP A 75 -13.24 19.30 3.71
N TYR A 76 -14.07 18.42 4.27
CA TYR A 76 -14.97 17.49 3.58
C TYR A 76 -16.11 18.24 2.90
N MET A 77 -15.77 19.29 2.16
CA MET A 77 -16.72 20.13 1.44
C MET A 77 -16.16 20.36 0.03
N ASP A 78 -16.59 19.49 -0.90
CA ASP A 78 -16.75 19.78 -2.34
C ASP A 78 -15.54 19.65 -3.32
N ASP A 79 -14.76 18.55 -3.27
CA ASP A 79 -13.78 18.23 -4.35
C ASP A 79 -13.84 16.75 -4.82
N ASP A 80 -15.05 16.22 -4.94
CA ASP A 80 -15.38 14.78 -4.94
C ASP A 80 -14.91 13.94 -6.15
N PHE A 81 -14.03 14.41 -7.05
CA PHE A 81 -13.57 13.58 -8.18
C PHE A 81 -12.16 13.84 -8.72
N ARG A 82 -11.35 14.70 -8.09
CA ARG A 82 -10.00 14.97 -8.61
C ARG A 82 -8.99 14.00 -7.99
N PRO A 83 -8.12 13.36 -8.81
CA PRO A 83 -7.03 12.57 -8.26
C PRO A 83 -6.18 13.50 -7.38
N LYS A 84 -5.90 13.07 -6.15
CA LYS A 84 -4.92 13.75 -5.30
C LYS A 84 -3.56 13.59 -5.99
N ILE A 85 -3.02 14.67 -6.55
CA ILE A 85 -1.71 14.70 -7.18
C ILE A 85 -0.72 15.28 -6.18
N LEU A 86 0.32 14.52 -5.84
CA LEU A 86 1.49 15.01 -5.10
C LEU A 86 2.57 15.41 -6.13
N HIS A 87 3.10 16.63 -6.03
CA HIS A 87 4.18 17.14 -6.89
C HIS A 87 5.55 17.02 -6.21
#